data_AF-A0A535UHW2-F1
#
_entry.id   AF-A0A535UHW2-F1
#
_cell.length_a   1.000
_cell.length_b   1.000
_cell.length_c   1.000
_cell.angle_alpha   90.00
_cell.angle_beta   90.00
_cell.angle_gamma   90.00
#
_symmetry.space_group_name_H-M   'P 1'
#
loop_
_entity.id
_entity.type
_entity.pdbx_description
1 polymer ?
#
loop_
_entity_poly.entity_id
_entity_poly.type
_entity_poly.pdbx_seq_one_letter_code
_entity_poly.pdbx_strand_id
1 'polypeptide(L)'
;MKSHELARELGISQKELVNFLQQRRMPLKNAAAPLAPSAIEAARSAFKPTSVAVKMEANGDRKAVLPPTLSVKDLAEKLGVSPVEVIKKLMASKILATINQVIDFSTAEIVADEFGFTVEPVKSEDVVAVESSEGAGDVVTTSREELFSVANEDPTKLVARPPIVTVLGHVDHGKTSILDAIRKTRVAAGEAGGITQRIGAYKIETADGHEVVFIDTPGHEAFTAMRARGAQVTDLVVLVVAADDGVMPQTIEAIHHARAAKVPIIVAINKIDKDNANPDRVHQELAAQGLVTRHYGGELECVHLSAKTGRGIDDLLTTIVLSSDILELKANPDRNAIGTVVDAHLERGRGPVATVLVQAGTLKVGDDFVCGHIYGRVRALTDDRGQSVTEAPPATPVVVSGMSEVPQAGDIFQVVGSEKAARQIALTKLTERRTTEAARD
;
A
#
# COMPACT_ATOMS: atom_id res chain seq x y z
N MET A 1 20.80 -28.24 56.24
CA MET A 1 19.99 -27.48 55.28
C MET A 1 18.67 -28.21 55.06
N LYS A 2 17.54 -27.52 55.17
CA LYS A 2 16.21 -28.11 54.96
C LYS A 2 15.85 -28.10 53.47
N SER A 3 14.87 -28.93 53.09
CA SER A 3 14.43 -29.08 51.69
C SER A 3 13.96 -27.77 51.06
N HIS A 4 13.22 -26.93 51.79
CA HIS A 4 12.75 -25.63 51.27
C HIS A 4 13.88 -24.61 51.11
N GLU A 5 14.89 -24.63 51.99
CA GLU A 5 16.07 -23.76 51.89
C GLU A 5 16.88 -24.11 50.64
N LEU A 6 17.09 -25.41 50.38
CA LEU A 6 17.83 -25.88 49.21
C LEU A 6 17.05 -25.66 47.91
N ALA A 7 15.73 -25.83 47.92
CA ALA A 7 14.88 -25.51 46.77
C ALA A 7 14.96 -24.01 46.40
N ARG A 8 14.98 -23.14 47.42
CA ARG A 8 15.15 -21.69 47.24
C ARG A 8 16.55 -21.32 46.71
N GLU A 9 17.59 -22.00 47.19
CA GLU A 9 18.97 -21.80 46.70
C GLU A 9 19.11 -22.23 45.22
N LEU A 10 18.41 -23.29 44.82
CA LEU A 10 18.48 -23.87 43.47
C LEU A 10 17.45 -23.28 42.48
N GLY A 11 16.57 -22.37 42.94
CA GLY A 11 15.55 -21.73 42.08
C GLY A 11 14.45 -22.66 41.58
N ILE A 12 14.22 -23.80 42.24
CA ILE A 12 13.20 -24.81 41.87
C ILE A 12 12.13 -24.94 42.94
N SER A 13 10.98 -25.53 42.61
CA SER A 13 9.94 -25.77 43.61
C SER A 13 10.36 -26.88 44.59
N GLN A 14 9.92 -26.78 45.84
CA GLN A 14 10.20 -27.80 46.86
C GLN A 14 9.69 -29.19 46.44
N LYS A 15 8.58 -29.24 45.69
CA LYS A 15 7.98 -30.48 45.17
C LYS A 15 8.86 -31.15 44.12
N GLU A 16 9.49 -30.37 43.23
CA GLU A 16 10.44 -30.88 42.24
C GLU A 16 11.71 -31.43 42.90
N LEU A 17 12.26 -30.73 43.89
CA LEU A 17 13.42 -31.20 44.65
C LEU A 17 13.11 -32.52 45.38
N VAL A 18 11.94 -32.64 46.00
CA VAL A 18 11.53 -33.86 46.71
C VAL A 18 11.35 -35.03 45.74
N ASN A 19 10.72 -34.80 44.59
CA ASN A 19 10.56 -35.83 43.54
C ASN A 19 11.92 -36.31 43.01
N PHE A 20 12.87 -35.41 42.78
CA PHE A 20 14.21 -35.75 42.32
C PHE A 20 14.97 -36.64 43.33
N LEU A 21 14.90 -36.31 44.62
CA LEU A 21 15.55 -37.07 45.68
C LEU A 21 14.91 -38.47 45.87
N GLN A 22 13.59 -38.58 45.71
CA GLN A 22 12.87 -39.86 45.77
C GLN A 22 13.24 -40.78 44.58
N GLN A 23 13.36 -40.24 43.37
CA GLN A 23 13.76 -41.01 42.18
C GLN A 23 15.16 -41.61 42.30
N ARG A 24 16.09 -40.93 42.97
CA ARG A 24 17.45 -41.43 43.24
C ARG A 24 17.55 -42.32 44.50
N ARG A 25 16.41 -42.78 45.05
CA ARG A 25 16.32 -43.61 46.26
C ARG A 25 17.06 -43.01 47.46
N MET A 26 17.07 -41.70 47.61
CA MET A 26 17.62 -41.02 48.78
C MET A 26 16.49 -40.77 49.80
N PRO A 27 16.49 -41.45 50.98
CA PRO A 27 15.34 -41.41 51.88
C PRO A 27 15.22 -40.06 52.60
N LEU A 28 14.06 -39.41 52.42
CA LEU A 28 13.62 -38.28 53.24
C LEU A 28 12.87 -38.83 54.45
N LYS A 29 13.43 -38.68 55.66
CA LYS A 29 12.76 -39.15 56.89
C LYS A 29 11.49 -38.35 57.20
N ASN A 30 11.45 -37.06 56.87
CA ASN A 30 10.30 -36.13 56.96
C ASN A 30 10.61 -34.80 56.22
N ALA A 31 9.60 -34.06 55.75
CA ALA A 31 9.77 -32.82 54.99
C ALA A 31 10.55 -31.71 55.73
N ALA A 32 10.54 -31.73 57.06
CA ALA A 32 11.21 -30.76 57.94
C ALA A 32 12.60 -31.22 58.43
N ALA A 33 13.03 -32.45 58.12
CA ALA A 33 14.32 -32.98 58.54
C ALA A 33 15.45 -32.42 57.67
N PRO A 34 16.65 -32.16 58.24
CA PRO A 34 17.80 -31.72 57.47
C PRO A 34 18.25 -32.80 56.47
N LEU A 35 18.57 -32.38 55.25
CA LEU A 35 19.04 -33.26 54.17
C LEU A 35 20.45 -33.78 54.45
N ALA A 36 20.73 -35.02 54.03
CA ALA A 36 22.06 -35.60 54.08
C ALA A 36 23.02 -34.85 53.13
N PRO A 37 24.31 -34.69 53.47
CA PRO A 37 25.28 -33.97 52.63
C PRO A 37 25.35 -34.48 51.18
N SER A 38 25.26 -35.79 50.98
CA SER A 38 25.25 -36.43 49.66
C SER A 38 24.01 -36.07 48.81
N ALA A 39 22.87 -35.83 49.44
CA ALA A 39 21.65 -35.41 48.77
C ALA A 39 21.72 -33.93 48.35
N ILE A 40 22.36 -33.09 49.16
CA ILE A 40 22.58 -31.67 48.86
C ILE A 40 23.53 -31.52 47.67
N GLU A 41 24.62 -32.30 47.66
CA GLU A 41 25.61 -32.28 46.57
C GLU A 41 25.02 -32.82 45.26
N ALA A 42 24.24 -33.89 45.32
CA ALA A 42 23.53 -34.43 44.15
C ALA A 42 22.51 -33.43 43.57
N ALA A 43 21.79 -32.70 44.42
CA ALA A 43 20.84 -31.67 43.98
C ALA A 43 21.56 -30.45 43.38
N ARG A 44 22.67 -29.99 43.98
CA ARG A 44 23.50 -28.91 43.42
C ARG A 44 24.17 -29.29 42.10
N SER A 45 24.55 -30.56 41.95
CA SER A 45 25.09 -31.11 40.71
C SER A 45 24.04 -31.16 39.59
N ALA A 46 22.81 -31.57 39.90
CA ALA A 46 21.75 -31.76 38.91
C ALA A 46 21.00 -30.47 38.56
N PHE A 47 20.84 -29.58 39.53
CA PHE A 47 20.13 -28.30 39.38
C PHE A 47 21.09 -27.12 39.49
N LYS A 48 22.31 -27.24 38.94
CA LYS A 48 23.19 -26.08 38.76
C LYS A 48 22.33 -24.95 38.19
N PRO A 49 22.37 -23.74 38.77
CA PRO A 49 21.63 -22.62 38.21
C PRO A 49 22.20 -22.42 36.82
N THR A 50 21.46 -22.88 35.82
CA THR A 50 21.60 -22.34 34.48
C THR A 50 21.00 -20.97 34.63
N SER A 51 21.81 -20.03 35.13
CA SER A 51 21.62 -18.64 34.80
C SER A 51 21.78 -18.58 33.28
N VAL A 52 20.71 -18.92 32.56
CA VAL A 52 20.37 -18.11 31.40
C VAL A 52 20.04 -16.75 32.01
N ALA A 53 21.10 -16.02 32.34
CA ALA A 53 21.06 -14.59 32.27
C ALA A 53 20.66 -14.34 30.82
N VAL A 54 19.37 -14.17 30.58
CA VAL A 54 18.96 -13.27 29.51
C VAL A 54 19.68 -11.99 29.89
N LYS A 55 20.80 -11.74 29.22
CA LYS A 55 21.42 -10.43 29.24
C LYS A 55 20.27 -9.49 28.90
N MET A 56 19.87 -8.67 29.87
CA MET A 56 19.29 -7.38 29.55
C MET A 56 20.36 -6.68 28.72
N GLU A 57 20.26 -6.82 27.41
CA GLU A 57 20.88 -5.87 26.51
C GLU A 57 20.19 -4.55 26.79
N ALA A 58 20.90 -3.67 27.50
CA ALA A 58 20.63 -2.25 27.38
C ALA A 58 21.02 -1.82 25.95
N ASN A 59 20.10 -1.10 25.33
CA ASN A 59 20.21 -0.36 24.06
C ASN A 59 20.12 -1.14 22.74
N GLY A 60 18.98 -0.92 22.08
CA GLY A 60 18.80 -1.02 20.64
C GLY A 60 17.32 -0.81 20.29
N ASP A 61 16.94 0.41 19.90
CA ASP A 61 15.63 0.87 19.41
C ASP A 61 14.69 -0.25 18.91
N ARG A 62 13.86 -0.82 19.79
CA ARG A 62 12.77 -1.70 19.38
C ARG A 62 11.60 -0.84 18.92
N LYS A 63 11.65 -0.45 17.65
CA LYS A 63 10.55 0.26 17.00
C LYS A 63 9.50 -0.73 16.51
N ALA A 64 8.27 -0.55 16.95
CA ALA A 64 7.12 -1.30 16.46
C ALA A 64 6.17 -0.35 15.75
N VAL A 65 5.73 -0.74 14.54
CA VAL A 65 4.78 0.05 13.76
C VAL A 65 3.39 -0.55 13.99
N LEU A 66 2.53 0.19 14.69
CA LEU A 66 1.19 -0.26 15.07
C LEU A 66 0.10 0.49 14.28
N PRO A 67 -0.93 -0.22 13.78
CA PRO A 67 -2.11 0.39 13.16
C PRO A 67 -2.96 1.14 14.21
N PRO A 68 -3.90 2.00 13.78
CA PRO A 68 -4.73 2.80 14.69
C PRO A 68 -5.62 1.97 15.60
N THR A 69 -6.00 0.76 15.16
CA THR A 69 -6.66 -0.26 15.98
C THR A 69 -6.11 -1.64 15.65
N LEU A 70 -5.95 -2.49 16.66
CA LEU A 70 -5.53 -3.89 16.50
C LEU A 70 -6.10 -4.78 17.60
N SER A 71 -6.20 -6.09 17.34
CA SER A 71 -6.60 -7.02 18.40
C SER A 71 -5.46 -7.26 19.40
N VAL A 72 -5.82 -7.66 20.62
CA VAL A 72 -4.82 -8.04 21.66
C VAL A 72 -3.92 -9.19 21.18
N LYS A 73 -4.47 -10.11 20.38
CA LYS A 73 -3.71 -11.17 19.72
C LYS A 73 -2.66 -10.61 18.76
N ASP A 74 -3.05 -9.70 17.88
CA ASP A 74 -2.14 -9.10 16.88
C ASP A 74 -1.08 -8.24 17.56
N LEU A 75 -1.43 -7.54 18.65
CA LEU A 75 -0.46 -6.78 19.46
C LEU A 75 0.59 -7.71 20.05
N ALA A 76 0.17 -8.86 20.58
CA ALA A 76 1.06 -9.85 21.16
C ALA A 76 2.03 -10.43 20.11
N GLU A 77 1.51 -10.74 18.92
CA GLU A 77 2.31 -11.22 17.79
C GLU A 77 3.32 -10.17 17.30
N LYS A 78 2.90 -8.90 17.15
CA LYS A 78 3.78 -7.80 16.72
C LYS A 78 4.88 -7.46 17.73
N LEU A 79 4.58 -7.58 19.02
CA LEU A 79 5.55 -7.36 20.10
C LEU A 79 6.39 -8.60 20.42
N GLY A 80 6.07 -9.77 19.84
CA GLY A 80 6.75 -11.04 20.12
C GLY A 80 6.56 -11.55 21.55
N VAL A 81 5.44 -11.22 22.19
CA VAL A 81 5.10 -11.57 23.59
C VAL A 81 3.86 -12.46 23.65
N SER A 82 3.60 -13.10 24.79
CA SER A 82 2.42 -13.94 24.95
C SER A 82 1.14 -13.08 25.07
N PRO A 83 0.01 -13.44 24.42
CA PRO A 83 -1.27 -12.76 24.60
C PRO A 83 -1.70 -12.64 26.08
N VAL A 84 -1.32 -13.61 26.91
CA VAL A 84 -1.60 -13.60 28.35
C VAL A 84 -0.85 -12.48 29.08
N GLU A 85 0.37 -12.16 28.65
CA GLU A 85 1.18 -11.09 29.22
C GLU A 85 0.64 -9.72 28.82
N VAL A 86 0.22 -9.57 27.57
CA VAL A 86 -0.45 -8.37 27.06
C VAL A 86 -1.74 -8.12 27.83
N ILE A 87 -2.57 -9.14 28.03
CA ILE A 87 -3.82 -9.04 28.83
C ILE A 87 -3.51 -8.61 30.27
N LYS A 88 -2.47 -9.19 30.91
CA LYS A 88 -2.08 -8.79 32.27
C LYS A 88 -1.69 -7.32 32.35
N LYS A 89 -1.02 -6.79 31.33
CA LYS A 89 -0.65 -5.37 31.28
C LYS A 89 -1.83 -4.46 31.02
N LEU A 90 -2.72 -4.82 30.10
CA LEU A 90 -3.99 -4.13 29.90
C LEU A 90 -4.80 -4.04 31.19
N MET A 91 -4.86 -5.14 31.96
CA MET A 91 -5.52 -5.14 33.27
C MET A 91 -4.85 -4.19 34.29
N ALA A 92 -3.51 -4.09 34.28
CA ALA A 92 -2.78 -3.15 35.14
C ALA A 92 -3.09 -1.69 34.78
N SER A 93 -3.29 -1.41 33.49
CA SER A 93 -3.76 -0.12 32.96
C SER A 93 -5.28 0.09 33.10
N LYS A 94 -5.97 -0.77 33.87
CA LYS A 94 -7.43 -0.75 34.15
C LYS A 94 -8.32 -1.02 32.94
N ILE A 95 -7.79 -1.62 31.87
CA ILE A 95 -8.53 -1.98 30.66
C ILE A 95 -8.76 -3.49 30.67
N LEU A 96 -10.03 -3.89 30.78
CA LEU A 96 -10.42 -5.29 30.66
C LEU A 96 -10.56 -5.63 29.18
N ALA A 97 -9.62 -6.43 28.68
CA ALA A 97 -9.61 -6.88 27.29
C ALA A 97 -9.56 -8.41 27.17
N THR A 98 -10.27 -8.95 26.19
CA THR A 98 -10.18 -10.37 25.79
C THR A 98 -9.20 -10.54 24.62
N ILE A 99 -8.77 -11.78 24.34
CA ILE A 99 -7.73 -12.07 23.31
C ILE A 99 -8.08 -11.48 21.94
N ASN A 100 -9.36 -11.53 21.55
CA ASN A 100 -9.83 -11.06 20.24
C ASN A 100 -10.40 -9.64 20.29
N GLN A 101 -10.25 -8.93 21.42
CA GLN A 101 -10.77 -7.59 21.56
C GLN A 101 -9.88 -6.60 20.82
N VAL A 102 -10.50 -5.73 20.04
CA VAL A 102 -9.83 -4.63 19.36
C VAL A 102 -9.57 -3.52 20.36
N ILE A 103 -8.32 -3.06 20.41
CA ILE A 103 -7.84 -1.94 21.23
C ILE A 103 -7.33 -0.83 20.32
N ASP A 104 -7.47 0.40 20.80
CA ASP A 104 -7.00 1.60 20.11
C ASP A 104 -5.49 1.79 20.28
N PHE A 105 -4.89 2.58 19.39
CA PHE A 105 -3.46 2.87 19.39
C PHE A 105 -2.95 3.41 20.73
N SER A 106 -3.69 4.31 21.39
CA SER A 106 -3.23 4.92 22.64
C SER A 106 -3.11 3.88 23.76
N THR A 107 -4.06 2.94 23.81
CA THR A 107 -4.00 1.77 24.68
C THR A 107 -2.84 0.84 24.33
N ALA A 108 -2.65 0.57 23.03
CA ALA A 108 -1.58 -0.32 22.56
C ALA A 108 -0.18 0.27 22.79
N GLU A 109 -0.02 1.59 22.64
CA GLU A 109 1.21 2.33 22.90
C GLU A 109 1.62 2.22 24.37
N ILE A 110 0.68 2.42 25.30
CA ILE A 110 0.95 2.27 26.74
C ILE A 110 1.49 0.86 27.05
N VAL A 111 0.85 -0.17 26.47
CA VAL A 111 1.27 -1.56 26.70
C VAL A 111 2.63 -1.84 26.06
N ALA A 112 2.85 -1.35 24.84
CA ALA A 112 4.12 -1.52 24.13
C ALA A 112 5.28 -0.80 24.82
N ASP A 113 5.07 0.40 25.36
CA ASP A 113 6.05 1.16 26.13
C ASP A 113 6.45 0.42 27.42
N GLU A 114 5.48 -0.22 28.10
CA GLU A 114 5.77 -1.08 29.25
C GLU A 114 6.63 -2.31 28.90
N PHE A 115 6.59 -2.77 27.64
CA PHE A 115 7.47 -3.81 27.12
C PHE A 115 8.78 -3.27 26.52
N GLY A 116 9.00 -1.95 26.57
CA GLY A 116 10.20 -1.28 26.06
C GLY A 116 10.22 -1.08 24.54
N PHE A 117 9.05 -1.05 23.90
CA PHE A 117 8.91 -0.74 22.48
C PHE A 117 8.50 0.71 22.26
N THR A 118 9.24 1.42 21.42
CA THR A 118 8.81 2.75 20.94
C THR A 118 7.89 2.55 19.74
N VAL A 119 6.64 2.93 19.90
CA VAL A 119 5.64 2.73 18.86
C VAL A 119 5.54 3.95 17.97
N GLU A 120 5.65 3.75 16.66
CA GLU A 120 5.29 4.78 15.68
C GLU A 120 3.89 4.45 15.12
N PRO A 121 2.93 5.39 15.17
CA PRO A 121 1.63 5.17 14.56
C PRO A 121 1.81 5.06 13.04
N VAL A 122 1.26 3.99 12.46
CA VAL A 122 0.97 4.04 11.02
C VAL A 122 -0.02 5.19 10.84
N LYS A 123 0.29 6.12 9.93
CA LYS A 123 -0.68 7.14 9.54
C LYS A 123 -1.98 6.42 9.18
N SER A 124 -3.09 6.80 9.79
CA SER A 124 -4.39 6.12 9.65
C SER A 124 -4.85 5.99 8.19
N GLU A 125 -4.28 6.77 7.28
CA GLU A 125 -4.53 6.72 5.83
C GLU A 125 -3.88 5.51 5.12
N ASP A 126 -2.86 4.87 5.71
CA ASP A 126 -2.10 3.79 5.06
C ASP A 126 -2.55 2.38 5.44
N VAL A 127 -3.47 2.24 6.41
CA VAL A 127 -3.94 0.94 6.92
C VAL A 127 -5.20 0.50 6.18
N VAL A 128 -5.15 -0.70 5.60
CA VAL A 128 -6.22 -1.31 4.81
C VAL A 128 -6.64 -2.62 5.47
N ALA A 129 -7.90 -2.71 5.86
CA ALA A 129 -8.49 -3.98 6.27
C ALA A 129 -8.64 -4.93 5.07
N VAL A 130 -8.16 -6.17 5.24
CA VAL A 130 -8.11 -7.24 4.26
C VAL A 130 -8.58 -8.57 4.87
N GLU A 131 -9.04 -9.49 4.03
CA GLU A 131 -9.39 -10.85 4.44
C GLU A 131 -8.11 -11.67 4.69
N SER A 132 -8.06 -12.40 5.82
CA SER A 132 -6.92 -13.27 6.13
C SER A 132 -6.83 -14.45 5.17
N SER A 133 -5.61 -14.74 4.69
CA SER A 133 -5.32 -15.92 3.85
C SER A 133 -5.41 -17.24 4.63
N GLU A 134 -5.32 -17.18 5.96
CA GLU A 134 -5.43 -18.33 6.87
C GLU A 134 -6.88 -18.56 7.29
N GLY A 135 -7.71 -18.88 6.30
CA GLY A 135 -9.08 -19.38 6.38
C GLY A 135 -9.83 -19.21 7.71
N ALA A 136 -10.51 -18.07 7.89
CA ALA A 136 -11.73 -17.96 8.70
C ALA A 136 -12.50 -16.64 8.51
N GLY A 137 -12.41 -15.93 7.39
CA GLY A 137 -13.12 -14.64 7.22
C GLY A 137 -12.77 -13.59 8.29
N ASP A 138 -11.63 -13.77 8.97
CA ASP A 138 -11.09 -12.80 9.91
C ASP A 138 -10.50 -11.65 9.10
N VAL A 139 -10.76 -10.43 9.58
CA VAL A 139 -10.28 -9.20 8.94
C VAL A 139 -8.99 -8.78 9.62
N VAL A 140 -7.90 -8.74 8.87
CA VAL A 140 -6.58 -8.27 9.32
C VAL A 140 -6.33 -6.89 8.71
N THR A 141 -5.62 -6.03 9.43
CA THR A 141 -5.19 -4.72 8.91
C THR A 141 -3.76 -4.82 8.36
N THR A 142 -3.56 -4.44 7.10
CA THR A 142 -2.25 -4.43 6.41
C THR A 142 -1.97 -3.03 5.84
N SER A 143 -0.73 -2.71 5.49
CA SER A 143 -0.43 -1.42 4.86
C SER A 143 -0.78 -1.43 3.36
N ARG A 144 -1.03 -0.24 2.77
CA ARG A 144 -1.17 -0.08 1.32
C ARG A 144 0.04 -0.69 0.59
N GLU A 145 1.25 -0.43 1.08
CA GLU A 145 2.49 -0.94 0.48
C GLU A 145 2.54 -2.48 0.48
N GLU A 146 2.17 -3.12 1.60
CA GLU A 146 2.10 -4.58 1.70
C GLU A 146 1.05 -5.18 0.76
N LEU A 147 -0.12 -4.53 0.66
CA LEU A 147 -1.23 -4.99 -0.19
C LEU A 147 -0.84 -5.06 -1.67
N PHE A 148 -0.14 -4.03 -2.15
CA PHE A 148 0.34 -3.93 -3.53
C PHE A 148 1.72 -4.57 -3.74
N SER A 149 2.37 -5.07 -2.68
CA SER A 149 3.69 -5.69 -2.80
C SER A 149 3.60 -7.04 -3.53
N VAL A 150 4.57 -7.27 -4.41
CA VAL A 150 4.81 -8.56 -5.08
C VAL A 150 5.93 -9.37 -4.42
N ALA A 151 6.54 -8.84 -3.34
CA ALA A 151 7.72 -9.41 -2.70
C ALA A 151 7.48 -10.79 -2.06
N ASN A 152 6.24 -11.05 -1.64
CA ASN A 152 5.84 -12.32 -1.04
C ASN A 152 5.20 -13.28 -2.05
N GLU A 153 5.22 -12.95 -3.35
CA GLU A 153 4.61 -13.75 -4.39
C GLU A 153 5.62 -14.67 -5.09
N ASP A 154 5.12 -15.79 -5.61
CA ASP A 154 5.93 -16.71 -6.39
C ASP A 154 6.41 -16.02 -7.67
N PRO A 155 7.74 -15.89 -7.89
CA PRO A 155 8.29 -15.24 -9.07
C PRO A 155 7.80 -15.82 -10.40
N THR A 156 7.37 -17.10 -10.40
CA THR A 156 6.85 -17.77 -11.61
C THR A 156 5.46 -17.28 -12.03
N LYS A 157 4.70 -16.65 -11.13
CA LYS A 157 3.36 -16.11 -11.40
C LYS A 157 3.38 -14.64 -11.82
N LEU A 158 4.55 -14.00 -11.74
CA LEU A 158 4.73 -12.61 -12.13
C LEU A 158 4.87 -12.50 -13.65
N VAL A 159 3.90 -11.81 -14.27
CA VAL A 159 3.86 -11.55 -15.71
C VAL A 159 4.19 -10.08 -15.96
N ALA A 160 4.89 -9.79 -17.06
CA ALA A 160 5.15 -8.43 -17.49
C ALA A 160 3.82 -7.69 -17.73
N ARG A 161 3.72 -6.44 -17.25
CA ARG A 161 2.51 -5.63 -17.43
C ARG A 161 2.82 -4.29 -18.11
N PRO A 162 1.83 -3.70 -18.80
CA PRO A 162 1.94 -2.35 -19.35
C PRO A 162 2.27 -1.30 -18.28
N PRO A 163 3.11 -0.28 -18.60
CA PRO A 163 3.33 0.86 -17.73
C PRO A 163 2.08 1.73 -17.60
N ILE A 164 1.83 2.17 -16.36
CA ILE A 164 0.81 3.16 -16.05
C ILE A 164 1.48 4.54 -15.95
N VAL A 165 1.04 5.47 -16.78
CA VAL A 165 1.66 6.78 -16.98
C VAL A 165 0.67 7.89 -16.68
N THR A 166 1.02 8.83 -15.80
CA THR A 166 0.25 10.07 -15.62
C THR A 166 0.93 11.22 -16.33
N VAL A 167 0.13 12.08 -16.95
CA VAL A 167 0.61 13.33 -17.57
C VAL A 167 0.33 14.51 -16.63
N LEU A 168 1.40 15.11 -16.11
CA LEU A 168 1.35 16.27 -15.22
C LEU A 168 1.92 17.52 -15.90
N GLY A 169 1.62 18.70 -15.35
CA GLY A 169 2.11 19.97 -15.88
C GLY A 169 1.13 21.12 -15.64
N HIS A 170 1.53 22.34 -15.98
CA HIS A 170 0.71 23.53 -15.83
C HIS A 170 -0.50 23.56 -16.78
N VAL A 171 -1.51 24.35 -16.44
CA VAL A 171 -2.64 24.67 -17.34
C VAL A 171 -2.10 25.24 -18.66
N ASP A 172 -2.76 24.92 -19.77
CA ASP A 172 -2.41 25.35 -21.12
C ASP A 172 -1.03 24.95 -21.66
N HIS A 173 -0.29 24.08 -20.97
CA HIS A 173 0.92 23.45 -21.50
C HIS A 173 0.62 22.33 -22.52
N GLY A 174 -0.66 22.04 -22.79
CA GLY A 174 -1.10 21.12 -23.83
C GLY A 174 -1.11 19.64 -23.43
N LYS A 175 -1.27 19.31 -22.13
CA LYS A 175 -1.43 17.92 -21.64
C LYS A 175 -2.51 17.16 -22.41
N THR A 176 -3.73 17.70 -22.41
CA THR A 176 -4.87 17.13 -23.14
C THR A 176 -4.61 17.09 -24.64
N SER A 177 -3.92 18.08 -25.21
CA SER A 177 -3.56 18.08 -26.63
C SER A 177 -2.57 16.97 -26.99
N ILE A 178 -1.62 16.65 -26.11
CA ILE A 178 -0.70 15.50 -26.29
C ILE A 178 -1.50 14.20 -26.23
N LEU A 179 -2.35 14.03 -25.20
CA LEU A 179 -3.20 12.85 -25.07
C LEU A 179 -4.14 12.69 -26.28
N ASP A 180 -4.73 13.79 -26.78
CA ASP A 180 -5.53 13.80 -28.00
C ASP A 180 -4.71 13.47 -29.24
N ALA A 181 -3.47 13.95 -29.34
CA ALA A 181 -2.59 13.64 -30.46
C ALA A 181 -2.27 12.14 -30.47
N ILE A 182 -1.93 11.56 -29.32
CA ILE A 182 -1.67 10.11 -29.19
C ILE A 182 -2.93 9.30 -29.52
N ARG A 183 -4.11 9.76 -29.09
CA ARG A 183 -5.39 9.12 -29.45
C ARG A 183 -5.64 9.17 -30.95
N LYS A 184 -5.54 10.36 -31.57
CA LYS A 184 -5.88 10.56 -32.99
C LYS A 184 -4.97 9.82 -33.97
N THR A 185 -3.70 9.60 -33.64
CA THR A 185 -2.82 8.78 -34.47
C THR A 185 -3.25 7.31 -34.54
N ARG A 186 -4.10 6.83 -33.61
CA ARG A 186 -4.43 5.41 -33.48
C ARG A 186 -5.91 5.06 -33.41
N VAL A 187 -6.79 6.03 -33.18
CA VAL A 187 -8.24 5.85 -33.26
C VAL A 187 -8.67 6.11 -34.70
N ALA A 188 -9.21 5.08 -35.36
CA ALA A 188 -9.79 5.19 -36.70
C ALA A 188 -10.79 6.36 -36.75
N ALA A 189 -10.83 7.07 -37.88
CA ALA A 189 -11.45 8.38 -38.13
C ALA A 189 -12.98 8.50 -37.95
N GLY A 190 -13.60 7.79 -37.00
CA GLY A 190 -15.05 7.70 -36.80
C GLY A 190 -15.60 8.29 -35.49
N GLU A 191 -14.77 8.61 -34.49
CA GLU A 191 -15.27 9.16 -33.23
C GLU A 191 -15.32 10.68 -33.27
N ALA A 192 -16.53 11.19 -33.51
CA ALA A 192 -16.84 12.60 -33.43
C ALA A 192 -16.54 13.15 -32.03
N GLY A 193 -15.49 13.97 -31.93
CA GLY A 193 -15.41 15.15 -31.05
C GLY A 193 -15.58 14.95 -29.54
N GLY A 194 -14.51 15.26 -28.79
CA GLY A 194 -14.64 15.89 -27.46
C GLY A 194 -14.95 14.96 -26.28
N ILE A 195 -14.35 13.78 -26.23
CA ILE A 195 -14.65 12.72 -25.25
C ILE A 195 -13.66 12.62 -24.08
N THR A 196 -12.93 13.70 -23.78
CA THR A 196 -12.04 13.80 -22.61
C THR A 196 -12.73 13.65 -21.24
N GLN A 197 -13.99 13.24 -21.17
CA GLN A 197 -14.83 13.45 -19.99
C GLN A 197 -15.30 12.19 -19.24
N ARG A 198 -15.20 10.97 -19.79
CA ARG A 198 -15.87 9.82 -19.13
C ARG A 198 -14.97 8.89 -18.35
N ILE A 199 -13.70 8.74 -18.75
CA ILE A 199 -12.78 7.80 -18.11
C ILE A 199 -11.43 8.51 -18.00
N GLY A 200 -11.01 8.77 -16.77
CA GLY A 200 -9.73 9.43 -16.46
C GLY A 200 -8.50 8.56 -16.76
N ALA A 201 -8.67 7.41 -17.42
CA ALA A 201 -7.60 6.52 -17.82
C ALA A 201 -7.95 5.74 -19.09
N TYR A 202 -6.98 5.45 -19.95
CA TYR A 202 -7.19 4.75 -21.21
C TYR A 202 -5.94 4.00 -21.68
N LYS A 203 -6.12 2.96 -22.50
CA LYS A 203 -5.03 2.08 -22.96
C LYS A 203 -4.73 2.32 -24.44
N ILE A 204 -3.44 2.38 -24.76
CA ILE A 204 -2.95 2.65 -26.12
C ILE A 204 -1.90 1.62 -26.47
N GLU A 205 -1.98 1.07 -27.68
CA GLU A 205 -0.96 0.17 -28.24
C GLU A 205 0.02 0.99 -29.09
N THR A 206 1.33 0.85 -28.85
CA THR A 206 2.41 1.46 -29.63
C THR A 206 2.50 0.87 -31.03
N ALA A 207 3.17 1.58 -31.96
CA ALA A 207 3.41 1.06 -33.31
C ALA A 207 4.16 -0.29 -33.29
N ASP A 208 4.98 -0.49 -32.25
CA ASP A 208 5.76 -1.70 -32.01
C ASP A 208 4.99 -2.78 -31.22
N GLY A 209 3.69 -2.57 -30.96
CA GLY A 209 2.81 -3.54 -30.27
C GLY A 209 2.90 -3.53 -28.74
N HIS A 210 3.60 -2.57 -28.13
CA HIS A 210 3.64 -2.43 -26.67
C HIS A 210 2.43 -1.66 -26.17
N GLU A 211 1.79 -2.11 -25.11
CA GLU A 211 0.69 -1.36 -24.50
C GLU A 211 1.19 -0.34 -23.48
N VAL A 212 0.54 0.83 -23.41
CA VAL A 212 0.78 1.88 -22.41
C VAL A 212 -0.57 2.38 -21.90
N VAL A 213 -0.70 2.52 -20.59
CA VAL A 213 -1.91 3.05 -19.94
C VAL A 213 -1.66 4.48 -19.53
N PHE A 214 -2.51 5.40 -19.97
CA PHE A 214 -2.44 6.80 -19.58
C PHE A 214 -3.54 7.13 -18.58
N ILE A 215 -3.19 7.89 -17.54
CA ILE A 215 -4.13 8.54 -16.63
C ILE A 215 -4.13 10.04 -16.96
N ASP A 216 -5.31 10.56 -17.32
CA ASP A 216 -5.53 11.98 -17.62
C ASP A 216 -6.04 12.69 -16.37
N THR A 217 -5.12 13.30 -15.61
CA THR A 217 -5.50 14.15 -14.48
C THR A 217 -5.79 15.58 -14.95
N PRO A 218 -6.97 16.16 -14.68
CA PRO A 218 -7.27 17.54 -14.99
C PRO A 218 -6.30 18.51 -14.29
N GLY A 219 -5.88 19.57 -14.99
CA GLY A 219 -4.83 20.48 -14.52
C GLY A 219 -5.25 21.62 -13.59
N HIS A 220 -6.53 21.73 -13.19
CA HIS A 220 -7.00 22.85 -12.35
C HIS A 220 -6.60 22.64 -10.88
N GLU A 221 -6.31 23.74 -10.15
CA GLU A 221 -5.88 23.71 -8.73
C GLU A 221 -6.85 22.97 -7.79
N ALA A 222 -8.12 22.88 -8.18
CA ALA A 222 -9.15 22.11 -7.47
C ALA A 222 -8.88 20.58 -7.46
N PHE A 223 -7.93 20.09 -8.25
CA PHE A 223 -7.59 18.68 -8.42
C PHE A 223 -6.21 18.30 -7.84
N THR A 224 -5.63 19.10 -6.95
CA THR A 224 -4.36 18.79 -6.27
C THR A 224 -4.38 17.41 -5.59
N ALA A 225 -5.51 17.03 -4.98
CA ALA A 225 -5.66 15.69 -4.42
C ALA A 225 -5.61 14.58 -5.49
N MET A 226 -6.14 14.84 -6.69
CA MET A 226 -6.11 13.90 -7.82
C MET A 226 -4.70 13.78 -8.41
N ARG A 227 -3.90 14.87 -8.42
CA ARG A 227 -2.48 14.85 -8.84
C ARG A 227 -1.60 14.03 -7.89
N ALA A 228 -1.75 14.25 -6.57
CA ALA A 228 -1.03 13.47 -5.57
C ALA A 228 -1.39 11.96 -5.66
N ARG A 229 -2.65 11.64 -5.92
CA ARG A 229 -3.14 10.27 -6.09
C ARG A 229 -2.70 9.64 -7.40
N GLY A 230 -2.77 10.37 -8.52
CA GLY A 230 -2.28 9.93 -9.82
C GLY A 230 -0.82 9.50 -9.73
N ALA A 231 0.02 10.33 -9.11
CA ALA A 231 1.44 10.01 -8.90
C ALA A 231 1.68 8.74 -8.06
N GLN A 232 0.81 8.41 -7.10
CA GLN A 232 0.96 7.19 -6.28
C GLN A 232 0.52 5.90 -7.01
N VAL A 233 -0.30 6.03 -8.04
CA VAL A 233 -0.88 4.89 -8.78
C VAL A 233 -0.05 4.54 -10.02
N THR A 234 0.82 5.44 -10.45
CA THR A 234 1.59 5.32 -11.70
C THR A 234 2.98 4.80 -11.52
N ASP A 235 3.46 4.14 -12.56
CA ASP A 235 4.84 3.67 -12.67
C ASP A 235 5.76 4.76 -13.22
N LEU A 236 5.24 5.67 -14.06
CA LEU A 236 5.97 6.81 -14.62
C LEU A 236 5.13 8.09 -14.67
N VAL A 237 5.79 9.23 -14.58
CA VAL A 237 5.18 10.56 -14.77
C VAL A 237 5.77 11.24 -16.00
N VAL A 238 4.90 11.72 -16.90
CA VAL A 238 5.29 12.62 -17.98
C VAL A 238 5.02 14.06 -17.56
N LEU A 239 6.08 14.84 -17.35
CA LEU A 239 6.00 16.25 -17.00
C LEU A 239 5.98 17.11 -18.27
N VAL A 240 4.83 17.71 -18.56
CA VAL A 240 4.64 18.56 -19.74
C VAL A 240 4.96 20.02 -19.41
N VAL A 241 5.95 20.55 -20.13
CA VAL A 241 6.37 21.95 -20.02
C VAL A 241 6.30 22.59 -21.40
N ALA A 242 5.65 23.74 -21.53
CA ALA A 242 5.56 24.41 -22.82
C ALA A 242 6.85 25.22 -23.09
N ALA A 243 7.36 25.15 -24.33
CA ALA A 243 8.60 25.80 -24.72
C ALA A 243 8.50 27.34 -24.76
N ASP A 244 7.30 27.89 -24.90
CA ASP A 244 7.01 29.33 -24.87
C ASP A 244 6.87 29.87 -23.44
N ASP A 245 6.24 29.09 -22.55
CA ASP A 245 5.92 29.50 -21.18
C ASP A 245 7.01 29.15 -20.16
N GLY A 246 7.65 27.98 -20.29
CA GLY A 246 8.65 27.50 -19.33
C GLY A 246 8.05 26.91 -18.04
N VAL A 247 8.85 26.86 -16.99
CA VAL A 247 8.49 26.25 -15.70
C VAL A 247 7.60 27.20 -14.90
N MET A 248 6.36 26.77 -14.68
CA MET A 248 5.34 27.51 -13.94
C MET A 248 5.09 26.92 -12.54
N PRO A 249 4.44 27.63 -11.60
CA PRO A 249 4.21 27.14 -10.24
C PRO A 249 3.57 25.75 -10.14
N GLN A 250 2.56 25.45 -10.98
CA GLN A 250 1.93 24.11 -11.01
C GLN A 250 2.86 23.01 -11.56
N THR A 251 3.88 23.39 -12.35
CA THR A 251 4.93 22.46 -12.79
C THR A 251 5.81 22.09 -11.60
N ILE A 252 6.14 23.05 -10.74
CA ILE A 252 6.90 22.83 -9.49
C ILE A 252 6.11 21.93 -8.53
N GLU A 253 4.79 22.16 -8.39
CA GLU A 253 3.92 21.26 -7.63
C GLU A 253 3.95 19.82 -8.17
N ALA A 254 3.82 19.66 -9.50
CA ALA A 254 3.86 18.36 -10.15
C ALA A 254 5.20 17.63 -9.91
N ILE A 255 6.32 18.37 -9.96
CA ILE A 255 7.65 17.87 -9.61
C ILE A 255 7.69 17.35 -8.17
N HIS A 256 7.14 18.13 -7.23
CA HIS A 256 7.11 17.72 -5.82
C HIS A 256 6.28 16.46 -5.59
N HIS A 257 5.12 16.35 -6.25
CA HIS A 257 4.28 15.15 -6.16
C HIS A 257 4.99 13.90 -6.70
N ALA A 258 5.63 14.00 -7.87
CA ALA A 258 6.36 12.88 -8.46
C ALA A 258 7.56 12.46 -7.60
N ARG A 259 8.31 13.43 -7.04
CA ARG A 259 9.42 13.15 -6.11
C ARG A 259 8.94 12.52 -4.80
N ALA A 260 7.84 13.01 -4.23
CA ALA A 260 7.27 12.45 -3.01
C ALA A 260 6.77 11.01 -3.21
N ALA A 261 6.20 10.71 -4.38
CA ALA A 261 5.78 9.37 -4.77
C ALA A 261 6.96 8.46 -5.21
N LYS A 262 8.18 9.00 -5.32
CA LYS A 262 9.38 8.30 -5.83
C LYS A 262 9.19 7.70 -7.22
N VAL A 263 8.40 8.36 -8.06
CA VAL A 263 8.11 7.91 -9.43
C VAL A 263 9.07 8.58 -10.43
N PRO A 264 9.68 7.82 -11.36
CA PRO A 264 10.51 8.37 -12.42
C PRO A 264 9.77 9.39 -13.29
N ILE A 265 10.48 10.46 -13.67
CA ILE A 265 9.92 11.58 -14.45
C ILE A 265 10.54 11.57 -15.86
N ILE A 266 9.69 11.64 -16.88
CA ILE A 266 10.07 11.94 -18.27
C ILE A 266 9.60 13.35 -18.58
N VAL A 267 10.49 14.21 -19.08
CA VAL A 267 10.13 15.58 -19.44
C VAL A 267 9.68 15.65 -20.89
N ALA A 268 8.49 16.18 -21.12
CA ALA A 268 7.94 16.46 -22.44
C ALA A 268 7.87 17.98 -22.67
N ILE A 269 8.80 18.51 -23.49
CA ILE A 269 8.79 19.92 -23.85
C ILE A 269 7.88 20.11 -25.07
N ASN A 270 6.72 20.71 -24.86
CA ASN A 270 5.66 20.87 -25.85
C ASN A 270 5.73 22.25 -26.55
N LYS A 271 4.94 22.43 -27.63
CA LYS A 271 4.79 23.67 -28.41
C LYS A 271 6.07 24.14 -29.11
N ILE A 272 6.94 23.21 -29.53
CA ILE A 272 8.15 23.56 -30.32
C ILE A 272 7.85 24.10 -31.72
N ASP A 273 6.57 24.08 -32.13
CA ASP A 273 6.11 24.65 -33.40
C ASP A 273 5.93 26.18 -33.37
N LYS A 274 5.98 26.81 -32.19
CA LYS A 274 5.84 28.26 -32.08
C LYS A 274 7.15 28.98 -32.34
N ASP A 275 7.09 30.14 -32.99
CA ASP A 275 8.26 30.97 -33.28
C ASP A 275 8.97 31.49 -32.02
N ASN A 276 8.23 31.66 -30.92
CA ASN A 276 8.77 32.07 -29.62
C ASN A 276 9.14 30.90 -28.71
N ALA A 277 9.15 29.66 -29.22
CA ALA A 277 9.55 28.49 -28.46
C ALA A 277 11.04 28.57 -28.10
N ASN A 278 11.37 28.40 -26.82
CA ASN A 278 12.74 28.39 -26.32
C ASN A 278 12.99 27.19 -25.41
N PRO A 279 13.28 25.99 -25.98
CA PRO A 279 13.57 24.79 -25.21
C PRO A 279 14.78 24.94 -24.28
N ASP A 280 15.80 25.73 -24.67
CA ASP A 280 17.00 25.93 -23.86
C ASP A 280 16.69 26.66 -22.55
N ARG A 281 15.77 27.64 -22.59
CA ARG A 281 15.28 28.31 -21.38
C ARG A 281 14.60 27.30 -20.44
N VAL A 282 13.76 26.42 -20.98
CA VAL A 282 13.07 25.39 -20.19
C VAL A 282 14.06 24.47 -19.49
N HIS A 283 15.13 24.05 -20.17
CA HIS A 283 16.19 23.22 -19.58
C HIS A 283 16.89 23.92 -18.41
N GLN A 284 17.20 25.22 -18.55
CA GLN A 284 17.82 26.01 -17.48
C GLN A 284 16.90 26.13 -16.25
N GLU A 285 15.60 26.38 -16.48
CA GLU A 285 14.61 26.50 -15.41
C GLU A 285 14.36 25.16 -14.70
N LEU A 286 14.32 24.05 -15.44
CA LEU A 286 14.22 22.70 -14.86
C LEU A 286 15.45 22.33 -14.04
N ALA A 287 16.64 22.69 -14.52
CA ALA A 287 17.89 22.48 -13.78
C ALA A 287 17.88 23.25 -12.45
N ALA A 288 17.31 24.46 -12.42
CA ALA A 288 17.13 25.22 -11.17
C ALA A 288 16.20 24.52 -10.16
N GLN A 289 15.28 23.67 -10.63
CA GLN A 289 14.45 22.80 -9.77
C GLN A 289 15.11 21.46 -9.44
N GLY A 290 16.37 21.26 -9.85
CA GLY A 290 17.12 20.02 -9.66
C GLY A 290 16.69 18.90 -10.63
N LEU A 291 16.05 19.23 -11.74
CA LEU A 291 15.79 18.29 -12.84
C LEU A 291 16.74 18.60 -14.00
N VAL A 292 17.87 17.90 -14.03
CA VAL A 292 18.83 18.03 -15.13
C VAL A 292 18.49 16.98 -16.20
N THR A 293 18.23 17.44 -17.42
CA THR A 293 17.91 16.56 -18.55
C THR A 293 19.18 15.93 -19.13
N ARG A 294 19.04 14.77 -19.79
CA ARG A 294 20.16 14.02 -20.38
C ARG A 294 20.97 14.83 -21.39
N HIS A 295 20.34 15.74 -22.13
CA HIS A 295 21.03 16.65 -23.05
C HIS A 295 22.08 17.54 -22.38
N TYR A 296 21.93 17.81 -21.08
CA TYR A 296 22.84 18.63 -20.28
C TYR A 296 23.65 17.80 -19.27
N GLY A 297 23.81 16.50 -19.54
CA GLY A 297 24.59 15.58 -18.70
C GLY A 297 23.87 15.10 -17.43
N GLY A 298 22.54 15.26 -17.37
CA GLY A 298 21.71 14.73 -16.29
C GLY A 298 21.16 13.33 -16.56
N GLU A 299 20.30 12.87 -15.66
CA GLU A 299 19.73 11.51 -15.69
C GLU A 299 18.32 11.46 -16.31
N LEU A 300 17.62 12.59 -16.38
CA LEU A 300 16.22 12.64 -16.81
C LEU A 300 16.09 12.60 -18.32
N GLU A 301 15.24 11.69 -18.80
CA GLU A 301 14.82 11.65 -20.20
C GLU A 301 14.01 12.90 -20.55
N CYS A 302 14.28 13.43 -21.74
CA CYS A 302 13.59 14.61 -22.26
C CYS A 302 13.26 14.41 -23.73
N VAL A 303 12.02 14.73 -24.11
CA VAL A 303 11.54 14.68 -25.49
C VAL A 303 10.97 16.03 -25.89
N HIS A 304 11.41 16.54 -27.04
CA HIS A 304 10.87 17.74 -27.66
C HIS A 304 9.74 17.36 -28.61
N LEU A 305 8.55 17.92 -28.40
CA LEU A 305 7.38 17.56 -29.19
C LEU A 305 6.46 18.76 -29.49
N SER A 306 5.59 18.57 -30.47
CA SER A 306 4.49 19.48 -30.77
C SER A 306 3.21 18.67 -30.90
N ALA A 307 2.34 18.78 -29.91
CA ALA A 307 1.01 18.17 -29.94
C ALA A 307 0.15 18.65 -31.12
N LYS A 308 0.40 19.85 -31.64
CA LYS A 308 -0.34 20.40 -32.78
C LYS A 308 0.06 19.75 -34.09
N THR A 309 1.35 19.54 -34.31
CA THR A 309 1.89 18.97 -35.56
C THR A 309 2.02 17.45 -35.50
N GLY A 310 1.96 16.86 -34.30
CA GLY A 310 2.21 15.43 -34.06
C GLY A 310 3.70 15.07 -33.97
N ARG A 311 4.60 16.03 -34.19
CA ARG A 311 6.06 15.80 -34.14
C ARG A 311 6.49 15.39 -32.73
N GLY A 312 7.28 14.32 -32.63
CA GLY A 312 7.87 13.85 -31.36
C GLY A 312 6.93 13.04 -30.46
N ILE A 313 5.69 12.76 -30.91
CA ILE A 313 4.75 11.92 -30.15
C ILE A 313 5.21 10.46 -30.12
N ASP A 314 5.67 9.92 -31.25
CA ASP A 314 6.20 8.56 -31.30
C ASP A 314 7.51 8.43 -30.50
N ASP A 315 8.35 9.47 -30.53
CA ASP A 315 9.57 9.54 -29.70
C ASP A 315 9.21 9.48 -28.21
N LEU A 316 8.19 10.23 -27.77
CA LEU A 316 7.71 10.20 -26.38
C LEU A 316 7.23 8.80 -25.98
N LEU A 317 6.45 8.14 -26.83
CA LEU A 317 5.97 6.78 -26.56
C LEU A 317 7.12 5.79 -26.48
N THR A 318 8.10 5.89 -27.38
CA THR A 318 9.30 5.05 -27.38
C THR A 318 10.09 5.26 -26.09
N THR A 319 10.31 6.50 -25.67
CA THR A 319 11.00 6.82 -24.41
C THR A 319 10.25 6.26 -23.19
N ILE A 320 8.92 6.30 -23.18
CA ILE A 320 8.10 5.72 -22.11
C ILE A 320 8.32 4.20 -22.04
N VAL A 321 8.23 3.50 -23.17
CA VAL A 321 8.43 2.04 -23.23
C VAL A 321 9.83 1.67 -22.75
N LEU A 322 10.87 2.33 -23.28
CA LEU A 322 12.26 2.08 -22.87
C LEU A 322 12.49 2.34 -21.38
N SER A 323 11.88 3.41 -20.84
CA SER A 323 11.97 3.71 -19.41
C SER A 323 11.24 2.66 -18.56
N SER A 324 10.13 2.10 -19.07
CA SER A 324 9.39 1.05 -18.38
C SER A 324 10.10 -0.30 -18.37
N ASP A 325 10.87 -0.62 -19.41
CA ASP A 325 11.65 -1.86 -19.49
C ASP A 325 12.72 -1.91 -18.39
N ILE A 326 13.33 -0.75 -18.06
CA ILE A 326 14.30 -0.61 -16.98
C ILE A 326 13.66 -0.89 -15.60
N LEU A 327 12.37 -0.57 -15.45
CA LEU A 327 11.63 -0.79 -14.20
C LEU A 327 11.17 -2.24 -14.00
N GLU A 328 11.31 -3.10 -15.02
CA GLU A 328 10.85 -4.50 -15.02
C GLU A 328 9.43 -4.68 -14.42
N LEU A 329 8.47 -3.89 -14.91
CA LEU A 329 7.12 -3.85 -14.36
C LEU A 329 6.42 -5.22 -14.49
N LYS A 330 6.09 -5.81 -13.33
CA LYS A 330 5.43 -7.12 -13.22
C LYS A 330 4.18 -7.03 -12.36
N ALA A 331 3.22 -7.92 -12.62
CA ALA A 331 2.08 -8.17 -11.74
C ALA A 331 1.66 -9.63 -11.83
N ASN A 332 1.00 -10.12 -10.78
CA ASN A 332 0.39 -11.44 -10.79
C ASN A 332 -1.09 -11.34 -11.19
N PRO A 333 -1.50 -11.94 -12.32
CA PRO A 333 -2.90 -11.96 -12.74
C PRO A 333 -3.76 -12.99 -11.99
N ASP A 334 -3.17 -13.99 -11.32
CA ASP A 334 -3.87 -15.12 -10.69
C ASP A 334 -4.42 -14.80 -9.29
N ARG A 335 -4.01 -13.69 -8.68
CA ARG A 335 -4.51 -13.28 -7.36
C ARG A 335 -5.82 -12.50 -7.46
N ASN A 336 -6.48 -12.30 -6.32
CA ASN A 336 -7.65 -11.42 -6.23
C ASN A 336 -7.30 -10.02 -6.72
N ALA A 337 -8.22 -9.43 -7.48
CA ALA A 337 -7.99 -8.13 -8.09
C ALA A 337 -7.87 -7.02 -7.02
N ILE A 338 -6.86 -6.19 -7.18
CA ILE A 338 -6.62 -4.99 -6.39
C ILE A 338 -6.39 -3.85 -7.36
N GLY A 339 -7.07 -2.74 -7.11
CA GLY A 339 -6.97 -1.55 -7.92
C GLY A 339 -7.21 -0.29 -7.13
N THR A 340 -7.11 0.84 -7.81
CA THR A 340 -7.41 2.16 -7.24
C THR A 340 -8.54 2.81 -8.04
N VAL A 341 -9.50 3.43 -7.35
CA VAL A 341 -10.54 4.22 -8.01
C VAL A 341 -9.92 5.49 -8.57
N VAL A 342 -10.02 5.68 -9.87
CA VAL A 342 -9.56 6.89 -10.58
C VAL A 342 -10.63 7.97 -10.51
N ASP A 343 -11.88 7.61 -10.79
CA ASP A 343 -13.03 8.51 -10.79
C ASP A 343 -14.32 7.75 -10.47
N ALA A 344 -15.33 8.43 -9.96
CA ALA A 344 -16.61 7.84 -9.61
C ALA A 344 -17.77 8.82 -9.75
N HIS A 345 -18.88 8.35 -10.31
CA HIS A 345 -20.07 9.17 -10.53
C HIS A 345 -21.34 8.31 -10.59
N LEU A 346 -22.50 8.97 -10.60
CA LEU A 346 -23.79 8.33 -10.76
C LEU A 346 -24.20 8.32 -12.23
N GLU A 347 -24.41 7.15 -12.81
CA GLU A 347 -24.83 7.00 -14.20
C GLU A 347 -26.32 6.60 -14.29
N ARG A 348 -27.09 7.28 -15.15
CA ARG A 348 -28.53 7.01 -15.32
C ARG A 348 -28.72 5.60 -15.87
N GLY A 349 -29.48 4.77 -15.16
CA GLY A 349 -29.78 3.38 -15.54
C GLY A 349 -28.79 2.34 -15.02
N ARG A 350 -27.54 2.72 -14.73
CA ARG A 350 -26.51 1.82 -14.16
C ARG A 350 -26.27 2.03 -12.67
N GLY A 351 -26.72 3.16 -12.12
CA GLY A 351 -26.53 3.50 -10.71
C GLY A 351 -25.12 4.02 -10.44
N PRO A 352 -24.58 3.84 -9.22
CA PRO A 352 -23.21 4.21 -8.90
C PRO A 352 -22.20 3.40 -9.73
N VAL A 353 -21.33 4.12 -10.42
CA VAL A 353 -20.24 3.55 -11.21
C VAL A 353 -18.92 4.18 -10.81
N ALA A 354 -17.83 3.41 -10.93
CA ALA A 354 -16.49 3.94 -10.73
C ALA A 354 -15.53 3.41 -11.78
N THR A 355 -14.64 4.27 -12.23
CA THR A 355 -13.47 3.89 -13.01
C THR A 355 -12.41 3.37 -12.07
N VAL A 356 -12.08 2.09 -12.20
CA VAL A 356 -11.07 1.40 -11.40
C VAL A 356 -9.90 1.06 -12.31
N LEU A 357 -8.68 1.41 -11.87
CA LEU A 357 -7.46 0.93 -12.50
C LEU A 357 -7.00 -0.33 -11.76
N VAL A 358 -7.08 -1.48 -12.43
CA VAL A 358 -6.60 -2.76 -11.89
C VAL A 358 -5.07 -2.75 -11.88
N GLN A 359 -4.44 -2.95 -10.72
CA GLN A 359 -2.98 -2.92 -10.56
C GLN A 359 -2.40 -4.32 -10.34
N ALA A 360 -3.15 -5.20 -9.65
CA ALA A 360 -2.77 -6.58 -9.42
C ALA A 360 -4.02 -7.49 -9.50
N GLY A 361 -3.83 -8.75 -9.85
CA GLY A 361 -4.93 -9.70 -10.05
C GLY A 361 -5.81 -9.41 -11.27
N THR A 362 -6.78 -10.28 -11.52
CA THR A 362 -7.73 -10.14 -12.63
C THR A 362 -9.13 -9.91 -12.08
N LEU A 363 -9.73 -8.77 -12.40
CA LEU A 363 -11.09 -8.42 -11.98
C LEU A 363 -12.11 -9.07 -12.91
N LYS A 364 -13.12 -9.74 -12.38
CA LYS A 364 -14.14 -10.45 -13.16
C LYS A 364 -15.55 -10.00 -12.82
N VAL A 365 -16.45 -10.16 -13.78
CA VAL A 365 -17.89 -9.97 -13.54
C VAL A 365 -18.39 -11.02 -12.56
N GLY A 366 -19.07 -10.59 -11.50
CA GLY A 366 -19.56 -11.45 -10.42
C GLY A 366 -18.69 -11.43 -9.16
N ASP A 367 -17.51 -10.82 -9.19
CA ASP A 367 -16.64 -10.72 -8.01
C ASP A 367 -17.27 -9.86 -6.90
N ASP A 368 -17.12 -10.30 -5.65
CA ASP A 368 -17.43 -9.51 -4.48
C ASP A 368 -16.25 -8.57 -4.17
N PHE A 369 -16.53 -7.30 -3.93
CA PHE A 369 -15.49 -6.31 -3.69
C PHE A 369 -15.80 -5.40 -2.51
N VAL A 370 -14.74 -4.79 -2.01
CA VAL A 370 -14.76 -3.70 -1.05
C VAL A 370 -13.97 -2.53 -1.61
N CYS A 371 -14.50 -1.32 -1.45
CA CYS A 371 -13.93 -0.07 -1.91
C CYS A 371 -14.12 0.99 -0.83
N GLY A 372 -13.07 1.29 -0.07
CA GLY A 372 -13.21 2.10 1.15
C GLY A 372 -14.23 1.47 2.11
N HIS A 373 -15.27 2.22 2.47
CA HIS A 373 -16.39 1.77 3.32
C HIS A 373 -17.58 1.22 2.52
N ILE A 374 -17.44 1.10 1.20
CA ILE A 374 -18.47 0.62 0.27
C ILE A 374 -18.16 -0.82 -0.07
N TYR A 375 -19.18 -1.64 -0.24
CA TYR A 375 -19.05 -3.00 -0.72
C TYR A 375 -20.09 -3.27 -1.81
N GLY A 376 -19.86 -4.30 -2.61
CA GLY A 376 -20.78 -4.66 -3.67
C GLY A 376 -20.33 -5.90 -4.42
N ARG A 377 -21.08 -6.19 -5.49
CA ARG A 377 -20.74 -7.25 -6.44
C ARG A 377 -20.66 -6.66 -7.83
N VAL A 378 -19.61 -7.00 -8.57
CA VAL A 378 -19.40 -6.51 -9.94
C VAL A 378 -20.54 -7.01 -10.83
N ARG A 379 -21.39 -6.09 -11.30
CA ARG A 379 -22.53 -6.41 -12.18
C ARG A 379 -22.14 -6.42 -13.65
N ALA A 380 -21.33 -5.44 -14.05
CA ALA A 380 -20.81 -5.31 -15.39
C ALA A 380 -19.50 -4.52 -15.35
N LEU A 381 -18.59 -4.89 -16.26
CA LEU A 381 -17.36 -4.19 -16.54
C LEU A 381 -17.46 -3.58 -17.94
N THR A 382 -16.94 -2.37 -18.10
CA THR A 382 -16.84 -1.68 -19.39
C THR A 382 -15.43 -1.14 -19.56
N ASP A 383 -14.81 -1.36 -20.71
CA ASP A 383 -13.47 -0.85 -21.00
C ASP A 383 -13.46 0.66 -21.31
N ASP A 384 -12.26 1.19 -21.58
CA ASP A 384 -12.05 2.60 -21.94
C ASP A 384 -12.67 3.00 -23.29
N ARG A 385 -13.06 2.03 -24.11
CA ARG A 385 -13.73 2.19 -25.41
C ARG A 385 -15.25 2.06 -25.31
N GLY A 386 -15.79 1.86 -24.11
CA GLY A 386 -17.23 1.68 -23.89
C GLY A 386 -17.75 0.28 -24.23
N GLN A 387 -16.87 -0.70 -24.48
CA GLN A 387 -17.24 -2.08 -24.76
C GLN A 387 -17.39 -2.88 -23.47
N SER A 388 -18.38 -3.77 -23.42
CA SER A 388 -18.56 -4.64 -22.25
C SER A 388 -17.52 -5.76 -22.26
N VAL A 389 -16.83 -5.93 -21.12
CA VAL A 389 -15.80 -6.97 -20.93
C VAL A 389 -16.18 -7.88 -19.77
N THR A 390 -15.71 -9.12 -19.80
CA THR A 390 -15.98 -10.13 -18.75
C THR A 390 -14.89 -10.17 -17.69
N GLU A 391 -13.67 -9.79 -18.06
CA GLU A 391 -12.50 -9.77 -17.20
C GLU A 391 -11.60 -8.57 -17.54
N ALA A 392 -10.86 -8.10 -16.54
CA ALA A 392 -9.92 -7.00 -16.65
C ALA A 392 -8.59 -7.39 -15.98
N PRO A 393 -7.52 -7.66 -16.76
CA PRO A 393 -6.21 -8.01 -16.22
C PRO A 393 -5.48 -6.79 -15.62
N PRO A 394 -4.33 -6.99 -14.94
CA PRO A 394 -3.50 -5.90 -14.43
C PRO A 394 -3.19 -4.83 -15.48
N ALA A 395 -3.05 -3.57 -15.04
CA ALA A 395 -2.91 -2.38 -15.87
C ALA A 395 -4.04 -2.23 -16.91
N THR A 396 -5.29 -2.48 -16.49
CA THR A 396 -6.47 -2.22 -17.34
C THR A 396 -7.42 -1.28 -16.61
N PRO A 397 -7.73 -0.10 -17.18
CA PRO A 397 -8.77 0.77 -16.65
C PRO A 397 -10.15 0.23 -17.07
N VAL A 398 -11.04 0.03 -16.09
CA VAL A 398 -12.41 -0.44 -16.34
C VAL A 398 -13.43 0.32 -15.50
N VAL A 399 -14.59 0.58 -16.09
CA VAL A 399 -15.76 1.10 -15.40
C VAL A 399 -16.50 -0.06 -14.76
N VAL A 400 -16.53 -0.06 -13.43
CA VAL A 400 -17.18 -1.07 -12.59
C VAL A 400 -18.55 -0.55 -12.17
N SER A 401 -19.56 -1.39 -12.32
CA SER A 401 -20.92 -1.13 -11.84
C SER A 401 -21.35 -2.17 -10.79
N GLY A 402 -22.31 -1.79 -9.94
CA GLY A 402 -22.81 -2.66 -8.86
C GLY A 402 -22.41 -2.24 -7.45
N MET A 403 -21.92 -1.01 -7.30
CA MET A 403 -21.64 -0.38 -6.01
C MET A 403 -22.94 0.08 -5.34
N SER A 404 -22.99 0.00 -4.00
CA SER A 404 -24.14 0.53 -3.24
C SER A 404 -24.18 2.05 -3.23
N GLU A 405 -23.01 2.70 -3.22
CA GLU A 405 -22.82 4.14 -3.17
C GLU A 405 -21.67 4.56 -4.11
N VAL A 406 -21.54 5.87 -4.35
CA VAL A 406 -20.45 6.40 -5.19
C VAL A 406 -19.17 6.47 -4.34
N PRO A 407 -18.09 5.73 -4.67
CA PRO A 407 -16.84 5.77 -3.92
C PRO A 407 -16.09 7.08 -4.11
N GLN A 408 -15.07 7.30 -3.29
CA GLN A 408 -14.20 8.44 -3.46
C GLN A 408 -13.06 8.07 -4.41
N ALA A 409 -12.68 9.00 -5.27
CA ALA A 409 -11.47 8.86 -6.06
C ALA A 409 -10.26 8.68 -5.12
N GLY A 410 -9.39 7.71 -5.42
CA GLY A 410 -8.28 7.28 -4.57
C GLY A 410 -8.57 6.11 -3.65
N ASP A 411 -9.84 5.74 -3.45
CA ASP A 411 -10.19 4.58 -2.65
C ASP A 411 -9.58 3.30 -3.26
N ILE A 412 -9.06 2.45 -2.40
CA ILE A 412 -8.55 1.14 -2.80
C ILE A 412 -9.74 0.23 -3.06
N PHE A 413 -9.78 -0.31 -4.28
CA PHE A 413 -10.72 -1.33 -4.71
C PHE A 413 -10.07 -2.70 -4.54
N GLN A 414 -10.74 -3.61 -3.85
CA GLN A 414 -10.22 -4.94 -3.60
C GLN A 414 -11.31 -5.99 -3.74
N VAL A 415 -11.01 -7.05 -4.48
CA VAL A 415 -11.83 -8.26 -4.55
C VAL A 415 -11.56 -9.13 -3.33
N VAL A 416 -12.64 -9.62 -2.73
CA VAL A 416 -12.63 -10.47 -1.53
C VAL A 416 -13.35 -11.77 -1.81
N GLY A 417 -13.06 -12.82 -1.04
CA GLY A 417 -13.58 -14.16 -1.29
C GLY A 417 -15.06 -14.33 -0.96
N SER A 418 -15.66 -13.40 -0.20
CA SER A 418 -17.08 -13.44 0.14
C SER A 418 -17.69 -12.08 0.43
N GLU A 419 -18.97 -11.91 0.09
CA GLU A 419 -19.76 -10.72 0.47
C GLU A 419 -19.75 -10.47 1.99
N LYS A 420 -19.70 -11.53 2.81
CA LYS A 420 -19.64 -11.41 4.27
C LYS A 420 -18.34 -10.73 4.72
N ALA A 421 -17.20 -11.14 4.16
CA ALA A 421 -15.92 -10.49 4.42
C ALA A 421 -15.91 -9.04 3.92
N ALA A 422 -16.45 -8.79 2.71
CA ALA A 422 -16.59 -7.44 2.14
C ALA A 422 -17.32 -6.50 3.10
N ARG A 423 -18.45 -6.96 3.64
CA ARG A 423 -19.29 -6.20 4.57
C ARG A 423 -18.58 -5.92 5.89
N GLN A 424 -17.85 -6.89 6.42
CA GLN A 424 -17.12 -6.71 7.68
C GLN A 424 -15.99 -5.68 7.52
N ILE A 425 -15.21 -5.78 6.44
CA ILE A 425 -14.15 -4.82 6.10
C ILE A 425 -14.72 -3.40 5.93
N ALA A 426 -15.82 -3.28 5.19
CA ALA A 426 -16.50 -2.01 4.95
C ALA A 426 -16.99 -1.35 6.25
N LEU A 427 -17.58 -2.14 7.16
CA LEU A 427 -18.05 -1.67 8.46
C LEU A 427 -16.90 -1.20 9.35
N THR A 428 -15.79 -1.94 9.40
CA THR A 428 -14.59 -1.54 10.15
C THR A 428 -14.06 -0.20 9.63
N LYS A 429 -13.91 -0.05 8.31
CA LYS A 429 -13.46 1.21 7.69
C LYS A 429 -14.43 2.37 7.95
N LEU A 430 -15.74 2.10 7.98
CA LEU A 430 -16.75 3.11 8.32
C LEU A 430 -16.60 3.58 9.78
N THR A 431 -16.34 2.66 10.71
CA THR A 431 -16.10 3.03 12.12
C THR A 431 -14.82 3.84 12.28
N GLU A 432 -13.73 3.45 11.63
CA GLU A 432 -12.45 4.18 11.65
C GLU A 432 -12.61 5.59 11.09
N ARG A 433 -13.34 5.74 9.97
CA ARG A 433 -13.65 7.05 9.38
C ARG A 433 -14.44 7.94 10.33
N ARG A 434 -15.48 7.39 10.98
CA ARG A 434 -16.28 8.15 11.96
C ARG A 434 -15.45 8.58 13.17
N THR A 435 -14.54 7.73 13.65
CA THR A 435 -13.66 8.09 14.76
C THR A 435 -12.65 9.17 14.39
N THR A 436 -12.13 9.16 13.15
CA THR A 436 -11.20 10.19 12.67
C THR A 436 -11.90 11.53 12.41
N GLU A 437 -13.13 11.51 11.88
CA GLU A 437 -13.96 12.72 11.73
C GLU A 437 -14.29 13.32 13.11
N ALA A 438 -14.70 12.50 14.08
CA ALA A 438 -15.01 12.96 15.44
C ALA A 438 -13.79 13.44 16.25
N ALA A 439 -12.57 13.11 15.84
CA ALA A 439 -11.34 13.59 16.46
C ALA A 439 -10.80 14.89 15.83
N ARG A 440 -11.35 15.30 14.68
CA ARG A 440 -11.01 16.56 14.01
C ARG A 440 -11.90 17.72 14.45
N ASP A 441 -13.10 17.43 14.95
CA ASP A 441 -14.02 18.36 15.61
C ASP A 441 -13.71 18.47 17.11
#